data_AF-A0A835QYT1-F1
#
_entry.id   AF-A0A835QYT1-F1
#
_cell.length_a   1.000
_cell.length_b   1.000
_cell.length_c   1.000
_cell.angle_alpha   90.00
_cell.angle_beta   90.00
_cell.angle_gamma   90.00
#
_symmetry.space_group_name_H-M   'P 1'
#
loop_
_entity.id
_entity.type
_entity.pdbx_description
1 polymer ?
#
loop_
_entity_poly.entity_id
_entity_poly.type
_entity_poly.pdbx_seq_one_letter_code
_entity_poly.pdbx_strand_id
1 'polypeptide(L)'
;MVDYENTEVLKSQRRESEDMDTNTIAFANAAAAHSPFVRALLALQSTAANLFSGEIGHCSISRLKVLASPSSPPSLRSPCSSREISRLAASINSEVNSWIHDESLPQLISLLRFPPSFDEEKTIRLLLVFECIVSRGFDRGLQDAILRHGVLPAVESVLTSQDASDRVRDLCSEVVLSLVLFNKDVFVGEVMMGPAVGCLVSMGSAAALYSLAGLIAAIRSPLVDELLAKGDIPRILAFLTSPNPEIRVLALDCVVELGYFGRKEAVDAMLEAGVVKRLLELQHSDLGLGDEIREKERTEGLRQREKRAFKLEVLRRAREASVNEAEAATVTGEILWGSVSW
;
A
#
# COMPACT_ATOMS: atom_id res chain seq x y z
N MET A 1 -24.01 -43.75 -61.90
CA MET A 1 -24.49 -44.05 -60.54
C MET A 1 -23.32 -44.24 -59.56
N VAL A 2 -22.22 -43.46 -59.71
CA VAL A 2 -21.01 -43.54 -58.86
C VAL A 2 -20.62 -42.15 -58.33
N ASP A 3 -21.10 -41.06 -58.95
CA ASP A 3 -20.78 -39.70 -58.50
C ASP A 3 -21.71 -39.17 -57.39
N TYR A 4 -22.85 -39.81 -57.11
CA TYR A 4 -23.79 -39.32 -56.10
C TYR A 4 -23.38 -39.75 -54.67
N GLU A 5 -22.85 -40.97 -54.50
CA GLU A 5 -22.42 -41.50 -53.20
C GLU A 5 -21.15 -40.81 -52.66
N ASN A 6 -20.22 -40.42 -53.54
CA ASN A 6 -19.00 -39.71 -53.12
C ASN A 6 -19.27 -38.29 -52.59
N THR A 7 -20.33 -37.63 -53.06
CA THR A 7 -20.66 -36.27 -52.59
C THR A 7 -21.36 -36.25 -51.24
N GLU A 8 -22.09 -37.30 -50.86
CA GLU A 8 -22.66 -37.43 -49.52
C GLU A 8 -21.56 -37.75 -48.50
N VAL A 9 -20.67 -38.71 -48.78
CA VAL A 9 -19.58 -39.07 -47.85
C VAL A 9 -18.64 -37.88 -47.56
N LEU A 10 -18.31 -37.06 -48.57
CA LEU A 10 -17.49 -35.86 -48.37
C LEU A 10 -18.22 -34.75 -47.59
N LYS A 11 -19.55 -34.67 -47.67
CA LYS A 11 -20.35 -33.74 -46.86
C LYS A 11 -20.47 -34.24 -45.42
N SER A 12 -20.59 -35.54 -45.20
CA SER A 12 -20.57 -36.16 -43.87
C SER A 12 -19.23 -35.93 -43.18
N GLN A 13 -18.11 -36.18 -43.87
CA GLN A 13 -16.76 -35.94 -43.34
C GLN A 13 -16.44 -34.47 -43.10
N ARG A 14 -16.96 -33.55 -43.94
CA ARG A 14 -16.80 -32.11 -43.69
C ARG A 14 -17.62 -31.64 -42.49
N ARG A 15 -18.85 -32.15 -42.31
CA ARG A 15 -19.66 -31.87 -41.11
C ARG A 15 -19.03 -32.44 -39.84
N GLU A 16 -18.49 -33.66 -39.89
CA GLU A 16 -17.75 -34.25 -38.77
C GLU A 16 -16.45 -33.49 -38.46
N SER A 17 -15.77 -32.94 -39.46
CA SER A 17 -14.60 -32.06 -39.28
C SER A 17 -14.98 -30.70 -38.67
N GLU A 18 -16.08 -30.10 -39.13
CA GLU A 18 -16.60 -28.82 -38.60
C GLU A 18 -17.16 -28.97 -37.17
N ASP A 19 -17.79 -30.11 -36.86
CA ASP A 19 -18.28 -30.45 -35.51
C ASP A 19 -17.12 -30.82 -34.57
N MET A 20 -16.03 -31.41 -35.07
CA MET A 20 -14.79 -31.64 -34.31
C MET A 20 -14.04 -30.33 -34.02
N ASP A 21 -13.94 -29.42 -34.99
CA ASP A 21 -13.29 -28.11 -34.79
C ASP A 21 -14.09 -27.23 -33.82
N THR A 22 -15.42 -27.21 -33.92
CA THR A 22 -16.28 -26.46 -32.98
C THR A 22 -16.28 -27.04 -31.57
N ASN A 23 -16.28 -28.37 -31.40
CA ASN A 23 -16.11 -29.00 -30.08
C ASN A 23 -14.71 -28.78 -29.50
N THR A 24 -13.66 -28.78 -30.33
CA THR A 24 -12.29 -28.55 -29.87
C THR A 24 -12.08 -27.09 -29.46
N ILE A 25 -12.68 -26.13 -30.18
CA ILE A 25 -12.71 -24.71 -29.84
C ILE A 25 -13.55 -24.46 -28.57
N ALA A 26 -14.69 -25.15 -28.40
CA ALA A 26 -15.51 -25.06 -27.19
C ALA A 26 -14.78 -25.62 -25.95
N PHE A 27 -14.07 -26.74 -26.09
CA PHE A 27 -13.26 -27.35 -25.03
C PHE A 27 -12.02 -26.50 -24.69
N ALA A 28 -11.38 -25.90 -25.70
CA ALA A 28 -10.26 -24.98 -25.53
C ALA A 28 -10.68 -23.67 -24.85
N ASN A 29 -11.87 -23.14 -25.14
CA ASN A 29 -12.44 -21.97 -24.48
C ASN A 29 -12.86 -22.28 -23.02
N ALA A 30 -13.39 -23.47 -22.75
CA ALA A 30 -13.66 -23.93 -21.39
C ALA A 30 -12.36 -24.11 -20.59
N ALA A 31 -11.33 -24.72 -21.17
CA ALA A 31 -10.02 -24.90 -20.53
C ALA A 31 -9.26 -23.57 -20.34
N ALA A 32 -9.35 -22.63 -21.29
CA ALA A 32 -8.78 -21.28 -21.17
C ALA A 32 -9.48 -20.45 -20.08
N ALA A 33 -10.79 -20.67 -19.87
CA ALA A 33 -11.53 -20.08 -18.74
C ALA A 33 -11.12 -20.65 -17.37
N HIS A 34 -10.37 -21.76 -17.32
CA HIS A 34 -9.85 -22.34 -16.07
C HIS A 34 -8.43 -21.89 -15.70
N SER A 35 -7.71 -21.23 -16.61
CA SER A 35 -6.39 -20.67 -16.28
C SER A 35 -6.54 -19.42 -15.41
N PRO A 36 -6.03 -19.42 -14.16
CA PRO A 36 -6.09 -18.24 -13.28
C PRO A 36 -5.40 -17.03 -13.90
N PHE A 37 -4.40 -17.24 -14.77
CA PHE A 37 -3.71 -16.20 -15.50
C PHE A 37 -4.58 -15.56 -16.60
N VAL A 38 -5.31 -16.37 -17.38
CA VAL A 38 -6.22 -15.86 -18.42
C VAL A 38 -7.41 -15.13 -17.80
N ARG A 39 -7.91 -15.59 -16.64
CA ARG A 39 -8.92 -14.84 -15.86
C ARG A 39 -8.37 -13.53 -15.33
N ALA A 40 -7.14 -13.51 -14.80
CA ALA A 40 -6.50 -12.28 -14.33
C ALA A 40 -6.31 -11.28 -15.48
N LEU A 41 -5.94 -11.73 -16.68
CA LEU A 41 -5.85 -10.88 -17.87
C LEU A 41 -7.21 -10.36 -18.36
N LEU A 42 -8.26 -11.18 -18.30
CA LEU A 42 -9.63 -10.75 -18.62
C LEU A 42 -10.18 -9.73 -17.61
N ALA A 43 -9.89 -9.93 -16.32
CA ALA A 43 -10.22 -8.97 -15.29
C ALA A 43 -9.42 -7.68 -15.46
N LEU A 44 -8.13 -7.77 -15.79
CA LEU A 44 -7.32 -6.60 -16.12
C LEU A 44 -7.87 -5.86 -17.34
N GLN A 45 -8.32 -6.58 -18.37
CA GLN A 45 -8.91 -6.01 -19.58
C GLN A 45 -10.21 -5.26 -19.31
N SER A 46 -11.12 -5.83 -18.51
CA SER A 46 -12.36 -5.14 -18.13
C SER A 46 -12.10 -3.94 -17.22
N THR A 47 -11.14 -4.06 -16.31
CA THR A 47 -10.74 -2.95 -15.42
C THR A 47 -10.05 -1.84 -16.21
N ALA A 48 -9.19 -2.18 -17.16
CA ALA A 48 -8.54 -1.24 -18.08
C ALA A 48 -9.56 -0.55 -19.00
N ALA A 49 -10.53 -1.27 -19.55
CA ALA A 49 -11.59 -0.68 -20.38
C ALA A 49 -12.48 0.32 -19.60
N ASN A 50 -12.62 0.12 -18.28
CA ASN A 50 -13.34 1.03 -17.40
C ASN A 50 -12.48 2.24 -16.96
N LEU A 51 -11.15 2.09 -16.91
CA LEU A 51 -10.20 3.13 -16.46
C LEU A 51 -9.66 3.99 -17.60
N PHE A 52 -9.53 3.42 -18.80
CA PHE A 52 -9.01 4.08 -20.00
C PHE A 52 -10.12 4.09 -21.06
N SER A 53 -10.75 5.23 -21.32
CA SER A 53 -11.80 5.37 -22.35
C SER A 53 -11.28 5.29 -23.80
N GLY A 54 -10.17 4.61 -24.06
CA GLY A 54 -9.49 4.58 -25.36
C GLY A 54 -9.03 3.20 -25.80
N GLU A 55 -8.98 3.00 -27.13
CA GLU A 55 -8.60 1.79 -27.86
C GLU A 55 -7.18 1.26 -27.53
N ILE A 56 -6.39 2.05 -26.80
CA ILE A 56 -4.95 1.90 -26.55
C ILE A 56 -4.64 0.61 -25.75
N GLY A 57 -5.46 0.26 -24.75
CA GLY A 57 -5.25 -0.95 -23.93
C GLY A 57 -5.74 -2.25 -24.58
N HIS A 58 -6.65 -2.17 -25.55
CA HIS A 58 -7.33 -3.34 -26.10
C HIS A 58 -6.41 -4.19 -26.98
N CYS A 59 -5.55 -3.60 -27.81
CA CYS A 59 -4.71 -4.34 -28.76
C CYS A 59 -3.57 -5.12 -28.08
N SER A 60 -2.90 -4.50 -27.11
CA SER A 60 -1.73 -5.09 -26.44
C SER A 60 -2.12 -6.18 -25.43
N ILE A 61 -3.21 -6.00 -24.69
CA ILE A 61 -3.75 -6.99 -23.75
C ILE A 61 -4.34 -8.19 -24.50
N SER A 62 -5.02 -7.95 -25.63
CA SER A 62 -5.52 -9.03 -26.49
C SER A 62 -4.39 -9.89 -27.06
N ARG A 63 -3.25 -9.29 -27.41
CA ARG A 63 -2.04 -10.01 -27.84
C ARG A 63 -1.41 -10.85 -26.72
N LEU A 64 -1.35 -10.35 -25.48
CA LEU A 64 -0.90 -11.14 -24.33
C LEU A 64 -1.80 -12.36 -24.08
N LYS A 65 -3.12 -12.19 -24.24
CA LYS A 65 -4.09 -13.28 -24.09
C LYS A 65 -3.86 -14.38 -25.13
N VAL A 66 -3.60 -14.01 -26.38
CA VAL A 66 -3.29 -14.98 -27.45
C VAL A 66 -2.00 -15.75 -27.15
N LEU A 67 -0.95 -15.06 -26.70
CA LEU A 67 0.34 -15.68 -26.39
C LEU A 67 0.32 -16.56 -25.12
N ALA A 68 -0.57 -16.26 -24.17
CA ALA A 68 -0.71 -17.01 -22.93
C ALA A 68 -1.76 -18.13 -22.99
N SER A 69 -2.46 -18.29 -24.11
CA SER A 69 -3.48 -19.32 -24.26
C SER A 69 -2.85 -20.72 -24.36
N PRO A 70 -3.43 -21.73 -23.68
CA PRO A 70 -2.87 -23.09 -23.61
C PRO A 70 -2.93 -23.87 -24.94
N SER A 71 -3.47 -23.28 -26.01
CA SER A 71 -3.57 -23.86 -27.35
C SER A 71 -2.28 -23.78 -28.18
N SER A 72 -1.18 -23.22 -27.66
CA SER A 72 0.10 -23.25 -28.36
C SER A 72 0.76 -24.64 -28.24
N PRO A 73 1.20 -25.25 -29.36
CA PRO A 73 1.71 -26.61 -29.37
C PRO A 73 2.92 -26.76 -28.44
N PRO A 74 3.09 -27.91 -27.76
CA PRO A 74 4.10 -28.13 -26.70
C PRO A 74 5.55 -28.03 -27.18
N SER A 75 5.79 -27.90 -28.49
CA SER A 75 7.12 -27.67 -29.08
C SER A 75 7.65 -26.22 -28.94
N LEU A 76 6.82 -25.27 -28.47
CA LEU A 76 7.18 -23.84 -28.37
C LEU A 76 7.11 -23.27 -26.94
N ARG A 77 7.20 -24.09 -25.89
CA ARG A 77 7.63 -23.60 -24.56
C ARG A 77 9.13 -23.33 -24.58
N SER A 78 9.56 -22.49 -25.51
CA SER A 78 10.94 -22.06 -25.65
C SER A 78 11.16 -20.77 -24.84
N PRO A 79 12.41 -20.44 -24.48
CA PRO A 79 12.77 -19.14 -23.91
C PRO A 79 12.38 -17.92 -24.76
N CYS A 80 11.86 -18.11 -25.99
CA CYS A 80 11.35 -17.06 -26.87
C CYS A 80 9.94 -16.60 -26.47
N SER A 81 9.02 -17.48 -26.09
CA SER A 81 7.65 -17.07 -25.71
C SER A 81 7.66 -16.29 -24.39
N SER A 82 8.52 -16.68 -23.45
CA SER A 82 8.76 -15.90 -22.23
C SER A 82 9.35 -14.52 -22.54
N ARG A 83 10.30 -14.41 -23.48
CA ARG A 83 10.88 -13.12 -23.91
C ARG A 83 9.86 -12.23 -24.63
N GLU A 84 8.97 -12.81 -25.43
CA GLU A 84 7.90 -12.08 -26.12
C GLU A 84 6.83 -11.60 -25.15
N ILE A 85 6.44 -12.43 -24.17
CA ILE A 85 5.57 -12.03 -23.07
C ILE A 85 6.21 -10.92 -22.25
N SER A 86 7.50 -11.02 -21.91
CA SER A 86 8.23 -9.96 -21.19
C SER A 86 8.34 -8.68 -22.01
N ARG A 87 8.59 -8.75 -23.32
CA ARG A 87 8.63 -7.56 -24.20
C ARG A 87 7.26 -6.90 -24.30
N LEU A 88 6.20 -7.69 -24.45
CA LEU A 88 4.84 -7.17 -24.57
C LEU A 88 4.36 -6.60 -23.24
N ALA A 89 4.67 -7.24 -22.11
CA ALA A 89 4.44 -6.70 -20.79
C ALA A 89 5.22 -5.39 -20.57
N ALA A 90 6.48 -5.32 -21.00
CA ALA A 90 7.26 -4.08 -20.94
C ALA A 90 6.67 -2.97 -21.82
N SER A 91 6.17 -3.32 -23.01
CA SER A 91 5.48 -2.38 -23.92
C SER A 91 4.20 -1.84 -23.28
N ILE A 92 3.37 -2.70 -22.70
CA ILE A 92 2.14 -2.28 -22.01
C ILE A 92 2.47 -1.42 -20.80
N ASN A 93 3.50 -1.79 -20.03
CA ASN A 93 3.92 -1.01 -18.88
C ASN A 93 4.43 0.38 -19.29
N SER A 94 5.19 0.47 -20.39
CA SER A 94 5.65 1.74 -20.95
C SER A 94 4.49 2.60 -21.47
N GLU A 95 3.48 1.98 -22.07
CA GLU A 95 2.30 2.66 -22.64
C GLU A 95 1.36 3.17 -21.55
N VAL A 96 1.12 2.36 -20.52
CA VAL A 96 0.39 2.76 -19.31
C VAL A 96 1.12 3.89 -18.60
N ASN A 97 2.44 3.79 -18.43
CA ASN A 97 3.24 4.86 -17.83
C ASN A 97 3.19 6.16 -18.65
N SER A 98 3.32 6.08 -19.99
CA SER A 98 3.17 7.25 -20.88
C SER A 98 1.82 7.92 -20.73
N TRP A 99 0.72 7.15 -20.72
CA TRP A 99 -0.63 7.70 -20.55
C TRP A 99 -0.80 8.38 -19.18
N ILE A 100 -0.23 7.79 -18.13
CA ILE A 100 -0.23 8.36 -16.78
C ILE A 100 0.52 9.71 -16.75
N HIS A 101 1.65 9.80 -17.45
CA HIS A 101 2.45 11.03 -17.49
C HIS A 101 1.76 12.15 -18.26
N ASP A 102 1.10 11.84 -19.38
CA ASP A 102 0.64 12.85 -20.34
C ASP A 102 -0.82 13.29 -20.13
N GLU A 103 -1.70 12.45 -19.55
CA GLU A 103 -3.12 12.77 -19.39
C GLU A 103 -3.61 12.80 -17.95
N SER A 104 -3.23 11.85 -17.09
CA SER A 104 -3.85 11.71 -15.76
C SER A 104 -3.30 12.67 -14.71
N LEU A 105 -1.99 12.95 -14.72
CA LEU A 105 -1.35 13.91 -13.79
C LEU A 105 -1.80 15.36 -14.01
N PRO A 106 -1.86 15.91 -15.24
CA PRO A 106 -2.44 17.23 -15.49
C PRO A 106 -3.89 17.32 -15.01
N GLN A 107 -4.69 16.28 -15.27
CA GLN A 107 -6.08 16.23 -14.83
C GLN A 107 -6.20 16.25 -13.30
N LEU A 108 -5.42 15.41 -12.61
CA LEU A 108 -5.37 15.40 -11.15
C LEU A 108 -5.02 16.80 -10.61
N ILE A 109 -3.99 17.44 -11.13
CA ILE A 109 -3.57 18.77 -10.66
C ILE A 109 -4.61 19.84 -10.97
N SER A 110 -5.27 19.76 -12.13
CA SER A 110 -6.36 20.68 -12.46
C SER A 110 -7.51 20.60 -11.45
N LEU A 111 -7.85 19.38 -10.99
CA LEU A 111 -8.89 19.14 -9.99
C LEU A 111 -8.45 19.58 -8.58
N LEU A 112 -7.19 19.36 -8.21
CA LEU A 112 -6.64 19.81 -6.92
C LEU A 112 -6.51 21.33 -6.84
N ARG A 113 -6.23 22.03 -7.95
CA ARG A 113 -6.05 23.50 -7.98
C ARG A 113 -7.34 24.29 -8.16
N PHE A 114 -8.34 23.74 -8.85
CA PHE A 114 -9.59 24.44 -9.16
C PHE A 114 -10.79 23.69 -8.55
N PRO A 115 -11.17 24.00 -7.31
CA PRO A 115 -12.28 23.34 -6.61
C PRO A 115 -13.73 23.74 -7.00
N PRO A 116 -14.09 24.69 -7.90
CA PRO A 116 -15.47 25.19 -7.93
C PRO A 116 -16.47 24.31 -8.70
N SER A 117 -16.08 23.12 -9.15
CA SER A 117 -17.00 22.06 -9.62
C SER A 117 -16.53 20.68 -9.16
N PHE A 118 -16.18 20.58 -7.86
CA PHE A 118 -15.50 19.45 -7.25
C PHE A 118 -16.25 18.13 -7.47
N ASP A 119 -15.82 17.36 -8.47
CA ASP A 119 -16.14 15.94 -8.53
C ASP A 119 -15.20 15.24 -7.54
N GLU A 120 -15.65 15.20 -6.28
CA GLU A 120 -14.94 14.58 -5.17
C GLU A 120 -14.60 13.13 -5.49
N GLU A 121 -15.54 12.38 -6.08
CA GLU A 121 -15.37 10.97 -6.39
C GLU A 121 -14.31 10.77 -7.49
N LYS A 122 -14.30 11.62 -8.52
CA LYS A 122 -13.23 11.60 -9.52
C LYS A 122 -11.87 11.95 -8.92
N THR A 123 -11.83 12.92 -8.02
CA THR A 123 -10.60 13.33 -7.33
C THR A 123 -10.06 12.19 -6.46
N ILE A 124 -10.91 11.56 -5.66
CA ILE A 124 -10.60 10.38 -4.84
C ILE A 124 -10.03 9.26 -5.71
N ARG A 125 -10.68 8.93 -6.84
CA ARG A 125 -10.22 7.88 -7.76
C ARG A 125 -8.84 8.17 -8.33
N LEU A 126 -8.60 9.42 -8.77
CA LEU A 126 -7.31 9.81 -9.32
C LEU A 126 -6.20 9.80 -8.26
N LEU A 127 -6.49 10.23 -7.03
CA LEU A 127 -5.55 10.15 -5.91
C LEU A 127 -5.19 8.71 -5.56
N LEU A 128 -6.17 7.81 -5.47
CA LEU A 128 -5.94 6.38 -5.21
C LEU A 128 -5.11 5.70 -6.30
N VAL A 129 -5.43 6.00 -7.57
CA VAL A 129 -4.65 5.48 -8.70
C VAL A 129 -3.22 6.02 -8.64
N PHE A 130 -3.05 7.31 -8.36
CA PHE A 130 -1.74 7.93 -8.23
C PHE A 130 -0.91 7.33 -7.09
N GLU A 131 -1.47 7.21 -5.89
CA GLU A 131 -0.84 6.54 -4.74
C GLU A 131 -0.39 5.13 -5.13
N CYS A 132 -1.28 4.33 -5.72
CA CYS A 132 -0.99 2.96 -6.12
C CYS A 132 0.18 2.89 -7.12
N ILE A 133 0.33 3.88 -8.00
CA ILE A 133 1.42 3.94 -8.98
C ILE A 133 2.73 4.30 -8.28
N VAL A 134 2.73 5.34 -7.46
CA VAL A 134 3.91 5.83 -6.74
C VAL A 134 4.44 4.75 -5.78
N SER A 135 3.54 3.99 -5.15
CA SER A 135 3.88 2.89 -4.24
C SER A 135 4.46 1.63 -4.92
N ARG A 136 4.43 1.53 -6.26
CA ARG A 136 5.04 0.39 -7.00
C ARG A 136 6.56 0.45 -7.09
N GLY A 137 7.15 1.59 -6.73
CA GLY A 137 8.60 1.79 -6.74
C GLY A 137 9.05 2.84 -7.73
N PHE A 138 10.36 3.13 -7.68
CA PHE A 138 10.96 4.27 -8.34
C PHE A 138 10.90 4.20 -9.88
N ASP A 139 10.41 5.27 -10.50
CA ASP A 139 10.44 5.48 -11.94
C ASP A 139 10.89 6.92 -12.26
N ARG A 140 11.90 7.05 -13.13
CA ARG A 140 12.49 8.36 -13.45
C ARG A 140 11.53 9.25 -14.24
N GLY A 141 10.77 8.68 -15.18
CA GLY A 141 9.81 9.43 -16.00
C GLY A 141 8.67 9.98 -15.14
N LEU A 142 8.19 9.17 -14.19
CA LEU A 142 7.19 9.54 -13.20
C LEU A 142 7.70 10.65 -12.29
N GLN A 143 8.92 10.55 -11.77
CA GLN A 143 9.51 11.63 -10.97
C GLN A 143 9.55 12.94 -11.76
N ASP A 144 10.04 12.91 -12.99
CA ASP A 144 10.13 14.10 -13.84
C ASP A 144 8.73 14.68 -14.12
N ALA A 145 7.71 13.83 -14.31
CA ALA A 145 6.32 14.27 -14.45
C ALA A 145 5.76 14.91 -13.16
N ILE A 146 5.93 14.25 -12.02
CA ILE A 146 5.51 14.72 -10.68
C ILE A 146 6.08 16.11 -10.38
N LEU A 147 7.39 16.27 -10.60
CA LEU A 147 8.10 17.53 -10.35
C LEU A 147 7.66 18.61 -11.34
N ARG A 148 7.61 18.31 -12.65
CA ARG A 148 7.21 19.27 -13.68
C ARG A 148 5.81 19.84 -13.44
N HIS A 149 4.89 19.00 -12.99
CA HIS A 149 3.50 19.42 -12.82
C HIS A 149 3.25 20.03 -11.42
N GLY A 150 4.14 19.78 -10.45
CA GLY A 150 4.03 20.30 -9.10
C GLY A 150 2.93 19.61 -8.32
N VAL A 151 2.97 18.27 -8.28
CA VAL A 151 1.98 17.46 -7.55
C VAL A 151 2.05 17.74 -6.05
N LEU A 152 3.24 17.73 -5.45
CA LEU A 152 3.39 17.94 -4.01
C LEU A 152 2.81 19.28 -3.55
N PRO A 153 3.14 20.44 -4.16
CA PRO A 153 2.50 21.71 -3.82
C PRO A 153 0.96 21.71 -3.96
N ALA A 154 0.42 20.99 -4.95
CA ALA A 154 -1.04 20.88 -5.12
C ALA A 154 -1.67 20.05 -4.00
N VAL A 155 -1.04 18.94 -3.61
CA VAL A 155 -1.46 18.08 -2.50
C VAL A 155 -1.36 18.83 -1.16
N GLU A 156 -0.27 19.57 -0.93
CA GLU A 156 -0.09 20.39 0.27
C GLU A 156 -1.13 21.50 0.37
N SER A 157 -1.46 22.15 -0.75
CA SER A 157 -2.54 23.14 -0.79
C SER A 157 -3.87 22.55 -0.33
N VAL A 158 -4.20 21.32 -0.73
CA VAL A 158 -5.43 20.64 -0.30
C VAL A 158 -5.37 20.22 1.16
N LEU A 159 -4.22 19.74 1.66
CA LEU A 159 -4.04 19.43 3.09
C LEU A 159 -4.26 20.64 3.99
N THR A 160 -3.80 21.82 3.55
CA THR A 160 -3.97 23.10 4.27
C THR A 160 -5.35 23.72 4.12
N SER A 161 -6.11 23.33 3.09
CA SER A 161 -7.42 23.91 2.80
C SER A 161 -8.47 23.43 3.80
N GLN A 162 -9.23 24.38 4.36
CA GLN A 162 -10.39 24.08 5.21
C GLN A 162 -11.63 23.70 4.40
N ASP A 163 -11.65 24.00 3.10
CA ASP A 163 -12.78 23.72 2.21
C ASP A 163 -12.74 22.29 1.64
N ALA A 164 -11.61 21.59 1.79
CA ALA A 164 -11.45 20.23 1.32
C ALA A 164 -12.10 19.21 2.27
N SER A 165 -12.74 18.18 1.72
CA SER A 165 -13.33 17.11 2.52
C SER A 165 -12.28 16.30 3.26
N ASP A 166 -12.61 15.80 4.45
CA ASP A 166 -11.70 15.00 5.27
C ASP A 166 -11.18 13.76 4.50
N ARG A 167 -12.03 13.13 3.68
CA ARG A 167 -11.66 11.98 2.84
C ARG A 167 -10.56 12.33 1.84
N VAL A 168 -10.66 13.49 1.19
CA VAL A 168 -9.66 13.93 0.22
C VAL A 168 -8.37 14.33 0.93
N ARG A 169 -8.47 15.00 2.09
CA ARG A 169 -7.31 15.36 2.91
C ARG A 169 -6.58 14.11 3.43
N ASP A 170 -7.31 13.08 3.83
CA ASP A 170 -6.76 11.78 4.23
C ASP A 170 -5.99 11.12 3.08
N LEU A 171 -6.55 11.07 1.87
CA LEU A 171 -5.83 10.55 0.71
C LEU A 171 -4.60 11.39 0.36
N CYS A 172 -4.70 12.72 0.48
CA CYS A 172 -3.55 13.60 0.32
C CYS A 172 -2.45 13.32 1.35
N SER A 173 -2.80 12.93 2.58
CA SER A 173 -1.82 12.53 3.59
C SER A 173 -1.03 11.29 3.18
N GLU A 174 -1.72 10.27 2.68
CA GLU A 174 -1.11 9.04 2.19
C GLU A 174 -0.24 9.27 0.96
N VAL A 175 -0.67 10.18 0.07
CA VAL A 175 0.12 10.60 -1.09
C VAL A 175 1.42 11.27 -0.67
N VAL A 176 1.42 12.13 0.35
CA VAL A 176 2.67 12.75 0.87
C VAL A 176 3.64 11.68 1.36
N LEU A 177 3.17 10.71 2.16
CA LEU A 177 4.01 9.58 2.58
C LEU A 177 4.55 8.82 1.36
N SER A 178 3.70 8.49 0.41
CA SER A 178 4.04 7.71 -0.78
C SER A 178 5.10 8.41 -1.64
N LEU A 179 5.02 9.73 -1.79
CA LEU A 179 6.03 10.52 -2.50
C LEU A 179 7.40 10.43 -1.82
N VAL A 180 7.46 10.55 -0.48
CA VAL A 180 8.70 10.42 0.28
C VAL A 180 9.29 9.01 0.15
N LEU A 181 8.45 7.97 0.22
CA LEU A 181 8.88 6.59 0.04
C LEU A 181 9.36 6.29 -1.39
N PHE A 182 8.76 6.95 -2.39
CA PHE A 182 9.11 6.80 -3.78
C PHE A 182 10.50 7.37 -4.11
N ASN A 183 10.82 8.57 -3.62
CA ASN A 183 12.20 9.06 -3.66
C ASN A 183 12.51 10.02 -2.50
N LYS A 184 13.25 9.51 -1.51
CA LYS A 184 13.65 10.28 -0.33
C LYS A 184 14.57 11.45 -0.66
N ASP A 185 15.45 11.30 -1.64
CA ASP A 185 16.47 12.31 -1.96
C ASP A 185 15.85 13.59 -2.56
N VAL A 186 14.64 13.47 -3.12
CA VAL A 186 13.91 14.58 -3.74
C VAL A 186 12.88 15.14 -2.77
N PHE A 187 12.00 14.30 -2.25
CA PHE A 187 10.80 14.78 -1.58
C PHE A 187 10.98 15.06 -0.09
N VAL A 188 12.00 14.52 0.59
CA VAL A 188 12.21 14.80 2.01
C VAL A 188 12.44 16.29 2.25
N GLY A 189 13.32 16.93 1.46
CA GLY A 189 13.59 18.36 1.61
C GLY A 189 12.34 19.21 1.39
N GLU A 190 11.55 18.91 0.36
CA GLU A 190 10.31 19.63 0.08
C GLU A 190 9.27 19.45 1.20
N VAL A 191 9.01 18.20 1.63
CA VAL A 191 8.01 17.90 2.68
C VAL A 191 8.42 18.49 4.03
N MET A 192 9.70 18.49 4.37
CA MET A 192 10.20 19.06 5.63
C MET A 192 10.03 20.58 5.68
N MET A 193 10.24 21.26 4.56
CA MET A 193 10.14 22.72 4.44
C MET A 193 8.71 23.19 4.18
N GLY A 194 7.82 22.29 3.75
CA GLY A 194 6.41 22.55 3.47
C GLY A 194 5.50 22.51 4.71
N PRO A 195 4.20 22.80 4.53
CA PRO A 195 3.21 22.75 5.59
C PRO A 195 2.75 21.33 5.94
N ALA A 196 3.08 20.32 5.10
CA ALA A 196 2.52 18.98 5.19
C ALA A 196 2.60 18.38 6.61
N VAL A 197 3.79 18.32 7.20
CA VAL A 197 4.01 17.70 8.52
C VAL A 197 3.13 18.34 9.60
N GLY A 198 3.08 19.67 9.64
CA GLY A 198 2.27 20.39 10.63
C GLY A 198 0.77 20.16 10.43
N CYS A 199 0.32 20.05 9.17
CA CYS A 199 -1.05 19.68 8.84
C CYS A 199 -1.38 18.27 9.34
N LEU A 200 -0.51 17.28 9.11
CA LEU A 200 -0.72 15.89 9.55
C LEU A 200 -0.89 15.80 11.07
N VAL A 201 0.01 16.47 11.81
CA VAL A 201 -0.05 16.53 13.28
C VAL A 201 -1.35 17.20 13.76
N SER A 202 -1.87 18.18 13.02
CA SER A 202 -3.08 18.92 13.40
C SER A 202 -4.37 18.19 13.04
N MET A 203 -4.37 17.38 11.98
CA MET A 203 -5.56 16.66 11.49
C MET A 203 -6.02 15.58 12.48
N GLY A 204 -5.10 14.80 13.03
CA GLY A 204 -5.42 13.74 13.98
C GLY A 204 -6.34 12.64 13.45
N SER A 205 -6.51 12.53 12.12
CA SER A 205 -7.20 11.43 11.47
C SER A 205 -6.31 10.18 11.42
N ALA A 206 -6.92 9.01 11.19
CA ALA A 206 -6.19 7.75 11.08
C ALA A 206 -5.15 7.82 9.94
N ALA A 207 -5.56 8.25 8.74
CA ALA A 207 -4.65 8.38 7.60
C ALA A 207 -3.50 9.36 7.86
N ALA A 208 -3.78 10.48 8.54
CA ALA A 208 -2.74 11.46 8.87
C ALA A 208 -1.72 10.91 9.88
N LEU A 209 -2.16 10.19 10.92
CA LEU A 209 -1.28 9.57 11.90
C LEU A 209 -0.47 8.41 11.29
N TYR A 210 -1.11 7.58 10.46
CA TYR A 210 -0.41 6.55 9.69
C TYR A 210 0.69 7.16 8.80
N SER A 211 0.35 8.22 8.07
CA SER A 211 1.29 8.94 7.21
C SER A 211 2.42 9.57 8.01
N LEU A 212 2.11 10.17 9.17
CA LEU A 212 3.10 10.74 10.07
C LEU A 212 4.07 9.70 10.62
N ALA A 213 3.58 8.55 11.11
CA ALA A 213 4.43 7.45 11.57
C ALA A 213 5.36 6.95 10.45
N GLY A 214 4.81 6.75 9.26
CA GLY A 214 5.59 6.36 8.07
C GLY A 214 6.66 7.38 7.69
N LEU A 215 6.36 8.68 7.79
CA LEU A 215 7.31 9.75 7.54
C LEU A 215 8.42 9.78 8.61
N ILE A 216 8.10 9.55 9.89
CA ILE A 216 9.10 9.45 10.97
C ILE A 216 10.02 8.26 10.69
N ALA A 217 9.48 7.11 10.31
CA ALA A 217 10.30 5.96 9.94
C ALA A 217 11.15 6.18 8.69
N ALA A 218 10.62 6.91 7.71
CA ALA A 218 11.29 7.17 6.44
C ALA A 218 12.42 8.20 6.55
N ILE A 219 12.17 9.31 7.27
CA ILE A 219 13.05 10.48 7.39
C ILE A 219 13.96 10.35 8.62
N ARG A 220 13.47 9.72 9.70
CA ARG A 220 14.18 9.46 10.97
C ARG A 220 14.42 10.74 11.78
N SER A 221 15.56 10.82 12.46
CA SER A 221 15.91 11.90 13.41
C SER A 221 15.66 13.32 12.88
N PRO A 222 15.95 13.67 11.60
CA PRO A 222 15.63 15.01 11.09
C PRO A 222 14.16 15.41 11.21
N LEU A 223 13.21 14.49 11.00
CA LEU A 223 11.79 14.80 11.20
C LEU A 223 11.45 14.90 12.68
N VAL A 224 12.02 14.04 13.52
CA VAL A 224 11.80 14.10 14.97
C VAL A 224 12.30 15.42 15.56
N ASP A 225 13.46 15.89 15.09
CA ASP A 225 14.04 17.18 15.49
C ASP A 225 13.13 18.36 15.09
N GLU A 226 12.54 18.31 13.90
CA GLU A 226 11.58 19.31 13.44
C GLU A 226 10.30 19.31 14.28
N LEU A 227 9.75 18.12 14.58
CA LEU A 227 8.57 17.96 15.44
C LEU A 227 8.83 18.48 16.85
N LEU A 228 10.05 18.27 17.38
CA LEU A 228 10.48 18.85 18.64
C LEU A 228 10.55 20.38 18.55
N ALA A 229 11.20 20.92 17.51
CA ALA A 229 11.37 22.37 17.32
C ALA A 229 10.02 23.11 17.20
N LYS A 230 9.02 22.47 16.58
CA LYS A 230 7.65 22.99 16.46
C LYS A 230 6.79 22.75 17.70
N GLY A 231 7.25 21.96 18.67
CA GLY A 231 6.49 21.62 19.87
C GLY A 231 5.30 20.69 19.59
N ASP A 232 5.41 19.84 18.57
CA ASP A 232 4.33 18.96 18.10
C ASP A 232 4.26 17.63 18.86
N ILE A 233 5.36 17.22 19.54
CA ILE A 233 5.44 15.98 20.32
C ILE A 233 4.29 15.85 21.34
N PRO A 234 3.99 16.85 22.20
CA PRO A 234 2.87 16.74 23.14
C PRO A 234 1.51 16.57 22.47
N ARG A 235 1.32 17.13 21.27
CA ARG A 235 0.06 16.98 20.52
C ARG A 235 -0.09 15.54 20.00
N ILE A 236 0.98 14.95 19.48
CA ILE A 236 1.00 13.54 19.06
C ILE A 236 0.65 12.64 20.24
N LEU A 237 1.24 12.89 21.42
CA LEU A 237 0.96 12.12 22.63
C LEU A 237 -0.48 12.26 23.13
N ALA A 238 -1.15 13.38 22.87
CA ALA A 238 -2.55 13.58 23.26
C ALA A 238 -3.50 12.61 22.52
N PHE A 239 -3.13 12.13 21.33
CA PHE A 239 -3.94 11.16 20.59
C PHE A 239 -3.97 9.77 21.24
N LEU A 240 -3.03 9.45 22.15
CA LEU A 240 -3.07 8.21 22.95
C LEU A 240 -4.32 8.12 23.84
N THR A 241 -4.90 9.27 24.21
CA THR A 241 -6.13 9.34 25.01
C THR A 241 -7.39 9.52 24.15
N SER A 242 -7.30 9.31 22.84
CA SER A 242 -8.44 9.44 21.93
C SER A 242 -9.53 8.40 22.22
N PRO A 243 -10.83 8.75 22.12
CA PRO A 243 -11.90 7.77 22.25
C PRO A 243 -11.87 6.70 21.15
N ASN A 244 -11.33 7.02 19.96
CA ASN A 244 -11.26 6.08 18.85
C ASN A 244 -10.04 5.14 19.01
N PRO A 245 -10.24 3.80 19.11
CA PRO A 245 -9.14 2.85 19.25
C PRO A 245 -8.15 2.87 18.07
N GLU A 246 -8.63 3.10 16.85
CA GLU A 246 -7.78 3.18 15.66
C GLU A 246 -6.78 4.35 15.77
N ILE A 247 -7.27 5.51 16.20
CA ILE A 247 -6.43 6.69 16.47
C ILE A 247 -5.41 6.39 17.59
N ARG A 248 -5.81 5.67 18.65
CA ARG A 248 -4.88 5.30 19.73
C ARG A 248 -3.75 4.39 19.24
N VAL A 249 -4.07 3.39 18.40
CA VAL A 249 -3.08 2.47 17.82
C VAL A 249 -2.10 3.22 16.92
N LEU A 250 -2.59 4.06 16.02
CA LEU A 250 -1.73 4.82 15.10
C LEU A 250 -0.93 5.92 15.81
N ALA A 251 -1.49 6.50 16.88
CA ALA A 251 -0.75 7.38 17.77
C ALA A 251 0.38 6.62 18.46
N LEU A 252 0.13 5.40 18.94
CA LEU A 252 1.16 4.55 19.54
C LEU A 252 2.29 4.24 18.56
N ASP A 253 1.96 3.95 17.29
CA ASP A 253 2.98 3.78 16.24
C ASP A 253 3.85 5.04 16.11
N CYS A 254 3.24 6.24 16.07
CA CYS A 254 3.99 7.50 16.08
C CYS A 254 4.90 7.62 17.32
N VAL A 255 4.39 7.29 18.52
CA VAL A 255 5.15 7.36 19.78
C VAL A 255 6.36 6.41 19.78
N VAL A 256 6.18 5.19 19.27
CA VAL A 256 7.27 4.21 19.15
C VAL A 256 8.34 4.73 18.20
N GLU A 257 7.95 5.26 17.04
CA GLU A 257 8.89 5.81 16.05
C GLU A 257 9.62 7.06 16.58
N LEU A 258 8.92 7.95 17.30
CA LEU A 258 9.52 9.10 17.98
C LEU A 258 10.55 8.65 19.02
N GLY A 259 10.23 7.63 19.83
CA GLY A 259 11.15 7.11 20.84
C GLY A 259 12.36 6.40 20.24
N TYR A 260 12.19 5.74 19.09
CA TYR A 260 13.26 5.00 18.42
C TYR A 260 14.23 5.91 17.65
N PHE A 261 13.71 6.89 16.91
CA PHE A 261 14.54 7.80 16.09
C PHE A 261 14.88 9.12 16.79
N GLY A 262 14.22 9.43 17.89
CA GLY A 262 14.43 10.64 18.67
C GLY A 262 15.78 10.65 19.39
N ARG A 263 16.40 11.83 19.42
CA ARG A 263 17.53 12.09 20.31
C ARG A 263 17.05 12.33 21.73
N LYS A 264 18.00 12.46 22.66
CA LYS A 264 17.70 12.65 24.08
C LYS A 264 16.68 13.76 24.32
N GLU A 265 16.80 14.88 23.61
CA GLU A 265 15.93 16.05 23.75
C GLU A 265 14.47 15.74 23.37
N ALA A 266 14.26 14.91 22.35
CA ALA A 266 12.93 14.47 21.95
C ALA A 266 12.33 13.50 22.97
N VAL A 267 13.14 12.57 23.50
CA VAL A 267 12.73 11.63 24.56
C VAL A 267 12.41 12.38 25.85
N ASP A 268 13.23 13.36 26.23
CA ASP A 268 12.99 14.23 27.39
C ASP A 268 11.67 14.98 27.23
N ALA A 269 11.40 15.55 26.04
CA ALA A 269 10.13 16.19 25.74
C ALA A 269 8.93 15.22 25.82
N MET A 270 9.10 13.96 25.42
CA MET A 270 8.05 12.93 25.57
C MET A 270 7.78 12.61 27.05
N LEU A 271 8.85 12.51 27.86
CA LEU A 271 8.75 12.26 29.30
C LEU A 271 8.08 13.43 30.02
N GLU A 272 8.49 14.67 29.74
CA GLU A 272 7.90 15.90 30.27
C GLU A 272 6.42 16.04 29.88
N ALA A 273 6.08 15.67 28.64
CA ALA A 273 4.71 15.65 28.18
C ALA A 273 3.89 14.54 28.85
N GLY A 274 4.50 13.59 29.57
CA GLY A 274 3.81 12.57 30.36
C GLY A 274 3.53 11.27 29.60
N VAL A 275 4.39 10.87 28.65
CA VAL A 275 4.20 9.64 27.86
C VAL A 275 4.00 8.39 28.73
N VAL A 276 4.74 8.25 29.83
CA VAL A 276 4.65 7.09 30.74
C VAL A 276 3.24 6.98 31.33
N LYS A 277 2.70 8.10 31.83
CA LYS A 277 1.35 8.13 32.42
C LYS A 277 0.30 7.74 31.39
N ARG A 278 0.38 8.27 30.16
CA ARG A 278 -0.57 7.94 29.08
C ARG A 278 -0.49 6.49 28.64
N LEU A 279 0.72 5.91 28.57
CA LEU A 279 0.90 4.49 28.24
C LEU A 279 0.37 3.57 29.34
N LEU A 280 0.54 3.94 30.62
CA LEU A 280 -0.08 3.22 31.75
C LEU A 280 -1.60 3.32 31.68
N GLU A 281 -2.15 4.52 31.44
CA GLU A 281 -3.59 4.71 31.27
C GLU A 281 -4.12 3.88 30.09
N LEU A 282 -3.40 3.79 28.97
CA LEU A 282 -3.73 2.90 27.87
C LEU A 282 -3.79 1.44 28.31
N GLN A 283 -2.75 0.96 29.00
CA GLN A 283 -2.70 -0.41 29.54
C GLN A 283 -3.85 -0.70 30.52
N HIS A 284 -4.29 0.28 31.30
CA HIS A 284 -5.37 0.13 32.27
C HIS A 284 -6.76 0.35 31.66
N SER A 285 -6.89 1.23 30.66
CA SER A 285 -8.14 1.51 29.93
C SER A 285 -8.53 0.38 28.99
N ASP A 286 -7.58 -0.48 28.61
CA ASP A 286 -7.76 -1.67 27.80
C ASP A 286 -7.44 -2.96 28.58
N LEU A 287 -7.97 -3.10 29.80
CA LEU A 287 -8.12 -4.41 30.48
C LEU A 287 -9.57 -4.75 30.82
N GLY A 288 -10.48 -4.44 29.89
CA GLY A 288 -11.55 -5.37 29.51
C GLY A 288 -11.05 -6.48 28.57
N LEU A 289 -9.78 -6.44 28.15
CA LEU A 289 -9.11 -7.45 27.33
C LEU A 289 -8.57 -8.64 28.13
N GLY A 290 -8.68 -8.65 29.47
CA GLY A 290 -8.28 -9.80 30.28
C GLY A 290 -9.19 -11.03 30.09
N ASP A 291 -10.50 -10.83 29.89
CA ASP A 291 -11.45 -11.94 29.76
C ASP A 291 -11.70 -12.34 28.31
N GLU A 292 -11.70 -11.41 27.34
CA GLU A 292 -11.85 -11.76 25.92
C GLU A 292 -10.56 -12.26 25.27
N ILE A 293 -9.37 -11.82 25.69
CA ILE A 293 -8.13 -12.51 25.28
C ILE A 293 -8.08 -13.90 25.92
N ARG A 294 -8.57 -14.11 27.15
CA ARG A 294 -8.68 -15.48 27.72
C ARG A 294 -9.69 -16.36 26.98
N GLU A 295 -10.77 -15.78 26.43
CA GLU A 295 -11.78 -16.51 25.66
C GLU A 295 -11.31 -16.75 24.20
N LYS A 296 -10.61 -15.78 23.59
CA LYS A 296 -10.14 -15.83 22.20
C LYS A 296 -8.75 -16.49 22.04
N GLU A 297 -7.91 -16.48 23.08
CA GLU A 297 -6.74 -17.37 23.20
C GLU A 297 -7.16 -18.84 23.29
N ARG A 298 -8.41 -19.12 23.67
CA ARG A 298 -8.99 -20.47 23.67
C ARG A 298 -9.43 -20.91 22.27
N THR A 299 -9.66 -19.99 21.33
CA THR A 299 -10.24 -20.30 20.00
C THR A 299 -9.30 -20.08 18.82
N GLU A 300 -8.34 -19.15 18.87
CA GLU A 300 -7.41 -18.90 17.76
C GLU A 300 -5.95 -18.82 18.23
N GLY A 301 -5.29 -19.98 18.22
CA GLY A 301 -3.91 -20.14 18.65
C GLY A 301 -2.90 -19.47 17.73
N LEU A 302 -2.35 -18.33 18.14
CA LEU A 302 -0.99 -17.93 17.78
C LEU A 302 -0.04 -19.08 18.13
N ARG A 303 0.70 -19.61 17.14
CA ARG A 303 1.55 -20.79 17.36
C ARG A 303 2.58 -20.45 18.43
N GLN A 304 2.67 -21.30 19.46
CA GLN A 304 3.60 -21.16 20.60
C GLN A 304 5.07 -20.87 20.20
N ARG A 305 5.48 -21.16 18.96
CA ARG A 305 6.81 -20.84 18.42
C ARG A 305 7.02 -19.34 18.21
N GLU A 306 6.02 -18.61 17.73
CA GLU A 306 6.13 -17.16 17.49
C GLU A 306 6.13 -16.39 18.81
N LYS A 307 5.28 -16.81 19.76
CA LYS A 307 5.29 -16.32 21.14
C LYS A 307 6.65 -16.56 21.84
N ARG A 308 7.28 -17.73 21.64
CA ARG A 308 8.63 -18.04 22.16
C ARG A 308 9.72 -17.23 21.45
N ALA A 309 9.62 -17.05 20.14
CA ALA A 309 10.61 -16.30 19.36
C ALA A 309 10.63 -14.81 19.75
N PHE A 310 9.45 -14.20 19.86
CA PHE A 310 9.32 -12.81 20.32
C PHE A 310 9.82 -12.65 21.77
N LYS A 311 9.45 -13.57 22.66
CA LYS A 311 9.91 -13.55 24.06
C LYS A 311 11.42 -13.71 24.18
N LEU A 312 12.03 -14.58 23.39
CA LEU A 312 13.48 -14.76 23.37
C LEU A 312 14.21 -13.55 22.80
N GLU A 313 13.63 -12.86 21.81
CA GLU A 313 14.22 -11.66 21.23
C GLU A 313 14.17 -10.47 22.19
N VAL A 314 13.06 -10.30 22.93
CA VAL A 314 12.96 -9.29 23.99
C VAL A 314 13.95 -9.56 25.12
N LEU A 315 14.09 -10.81 25.56
CA LEU A 315 15.06 -11.20 26.59
C LEU A 315 16.52 -11.01 26.13
N ARG A 316 16.80 -11.28 24.85
CA ARG A 316 18.13 -11.04 24.25
C ARG A 316 18.48 -9.55 24.29
N ARG A 317 17.56 -8.69 23.86
CA ARG A 317 17.77 -7.24 23.83
C ARG A 317 17.84 -6.61 25.22
N ALA A 318 17.04 -7.10 26.17
CA ALA A 318 17.13 -6.67 27.56
C ALA A 318 18.51 -7.00 28.16
N ARG A 319 19.08 -8.16 27.83
CA ARG A 319 20.43 -8.55 28.27
C ARG A 319 21.53 -7.70 27.62
N GLU A 320 21.38 -7.33 26.36
CA GLU A 320 22.33 -6.47 25.64
C GLU A 320 22.30 -5.02 26.09
N ALA A 321 21.15 -4.53 26.55
CA ALA A 321 20.97 -3.18 27.07
C ALA A 321 21.35 -3.02 28.55
N SER A 322 21.51 -4.11 29.29
CA SER A 322 21.81 -4.07 30.73
C SER A 322 23.31 -3.85 30.98
N VAL A 323 23.64 -2.97 31.95
CA VAL A 323 25.03 -2.59 32.21
C VAL A 323 25.76 -3.64 33.05
N ASN A 324 25.03 -4.47 33.82
CA ASN A 324 25.58 -5.61 34.56
C ASN A 324 24.63 -6.83 34.61
N GLU A 325 25.16 -7.99 34.99
CA GLU A 325 24.40 -9.24 35.03
C GLU A 325 23.28 -9.26 36.09
N ALA A 326 23.37 -8.45 37.15
CA ALA A 326 22.34 -8.37 38.18
C ALA A 326 21.10 -7.59 37.70
N GLU A 327 21.31 -6.51 36.94
CA GLU A 327 20.26 -5.72 36.29
C GLU A 327 19.58 -6.54 35.18
N ALA A 328 20.38 -7.24 34.37
CA ALA A 328 19.87 -8.18 33.38
C ALA A 328 19.02 -9.29 34.03
N ALA A 329 19.46 -9.85 35.16
CA ALA A 329 18.72 -10.88 35.89
C ALA A 329 17.42 -10.36 36.50
N THR A 330 17.39 -9.10 36.93
CA THR A 330 16.21 -8.46 37.52
C THR A 330 15.14 -8.19 36.46
N VAL A 331 15.54 -7.56 35.34
CA VAL A 331 14.65 -7.31 34.19
C VAL A 331 14.18 -8.61 33.54
N THR A 332 15.07 -9.60 33.41
CA THR A 332 14.71 -10.95 32.93
C THR A 332 13.73 -11.64 33.87
N GLY A 333 13.92 -11.48 35.19
CA GLY A 333 13.01 -12.00 36.22
C GLY A 333 11.63 -11.37 36.13
N GLU A 334 11.52 -10.06 35.96
CA GLU A 334 10.24 -9.36 35.80
C GLU A 334 9.53 -9.71 34.50
N ILE A 335 10.26 -9.90 33.39
CA ILE A 335 9.69 -10.31 32.10
C ILE A 335 9.24 -11.79 32.12
N LEU A 336 9.88 -12.64 32.92
CA LEU A 336 9.51 -14.05 33.08
C LEU A 336 8.39 -14.27 34.11
N TRP A 337 8.37 -13.51 35.21
CA TRP A 337 7.46 -13.71 36.36
C TRP A 337 6.37 -12.63 36.51
N GLY A 338 6.53 -11.44 35.91
CA GLY A 338 5.53 -10.36 35.92
C GLY A 338 4.25 -10.67 35.14
N SER A 339 4.19 -11.81 34.44
CA SER A 339 2.93 -12.36 33.88
C SER A 339 2.11 -13.17 34.90
N VAL A 340 2.57 -13.29 36.16
CA VAL A 340 1.87 -14.01 37.24
C VAL A 340 1.82 -13.17 38.52
N SER A 341 1.19 -12.00 38.46
CA SER A 341 0.60 -11.39 39.65
C SER A 341 -0.44 -10.34 39.29
N TRP A 342 -1.68 -10.76 39.51
CA TRP A 342 -2.93 -10.02 39.70
C TRP A 342 -3.49 -9.24 38.52
#